data_AF-A0A7C5RUD4-F1
#
_entry.id   AF-A0A7C5RUD4-F1
#
_cell.length_a   1.000
_cell.length_b   1.000
_cell.length_c   1.000
_cell.angle_alpha   90.00
_cell.angle_beta   90.00
_cell.angle_gamma   90.00
#
_symmetry.space_group_name_H-M   'P 1'
#
loop_
_entity.id
_entity.type
_entity.pdbx_description
1 polymer ?
#
loop_
_entity_poly.entity_id
_entity_poly.type
_entity_poly.pdbx_seq_one_letter_code
_entity_poly.pdbx_strand_id
1 'polypeptide(L)'
;DFLKDVYTTINTKELHPASRLLSKITSVPVPPNKAIVGQNAFAHEAGIHQDGVLKNPLTYEIMKPEDVGFPSSQIVIGKHSGRHALMKKIAEFGYELSPEEIKTVYSRIKDLADRKKRIYDEDIEAILFDEILKTKKEDRYELISVNFSGGTDMEPTATIVIRENGQTKKSSAIGDGPVDAVYRAIQNAIGMNFELVDYSVKSISGGTDAQGDVSVILKLGDISANGTGVSTDIVVASAKAFISAINRIDKISKLKKNPEIKEKRAL
;
A
#
# COMPACT_ATOMS: atom_id res chain seq x y z
N ASP A 1 21.44 41.79 -6.32
CA ASP A 1 22.44 40.96 -7.00
C ASP A 1 23.83 41.48 -6.67
N PHE A 2 24.69 40.64 -6.12
CA PHE A 2 25.96 41.03 -5.49
C PHE A 2 27.09 41.31 -6.52
N LEU A 3 26.95 40.76 -7.73
CA LEU A 3 27.92 40.85 -8.84
C LEU A 3 27.28 41.48 -10.09
N LYS A 4 26.73 42.68 -9.95
CA LYS A 4 25.86 43.34 -10.95
C LYS A 4 26.41 43.41 -12.39
N ASP A 5 27.71 43.22 -12.60
CA ASP A 5 28.39 43.37 -13.89
C ASP A 5 28.97 42.04 -14.45
N VAL A 6 28.59 40.88 -13.90
CA VAL A 6 29.05 39.57 -14.38
C VAL A 6 27.88 38.76 -14.95
N TYR A 7 28.01 38.31 -16.20
CA TYR A 7 27.03 37.44 -16.86
C TYR A 7 27.67 36.14 -17.37
N THR A 8 26.85 35.09 -17.50
CA THR A 8 27.23 33.80 -18.08
C THR A 8 26.17 33.34 -19.07
N THR A 9 26.59 32.56 -20.07
CA THR A 9 25.70 31.94 -21.08
C THR A 9 25.21 30.55 -20.65
N ILE A 10 25.45 30.15 -19.39
CA ILE A 10 25.04 28.85 -18.87
C ILE A 10 23.52 28.78 -18.72
N ASN A 11 22.90 27.76 -19.33
CA ASN A 11 21.51 27.40 -19.04
C ASN A 11 21.45 26.64 -17.70
N THR A 12 21.04 27.32 -16.64
CA THR A 12 21.02 26.73 -15.28
C THR A 12 20.06 25.55 -15.16
N LYS A 13 18.99 25.51 -15.95
CA LYS A 13 18.02 24.40 -15.95
C LYS A 13 18.62 23.07 -16.41
N GLU A 14 19.81 23.08 -17.00
CA GLU A 14 20.52 21.87 -17.42
C GLU A 14 21.53 21.38 -16.38
N LEU A 15 21.73 22.08 -15.26
CA LEU A 15 22.75 21.71 -14.26
C LEU A 15 22.51 20.32 -13.66
N HIS A 16 21.30 20.06 -13.16
CA HIS A 16 20.95 18.75 -12.61
C HIS A 16 20.91 17.65 -13.70
N PRO A 17 20.22 17.83 -14.85
CA PRO A 17 20.24 16.85 -15.95
C PRO A 17 21.66 16.50 -16.45
N ALA A 18 22.52 17.51 -16.67
CA ALA A 18 23.89 17.31 -17.13
C ALA A 18 24.74 16.55 -16.10
N SER A 19 24.59 16.86 -14.81
CA SER A 19 25.24 16.12 -13.72
C SER A 19 24.84 14.64 -13.70
N ARG A 20 23.53 14.35 -13.86
CA ARG A 20 23.01 12.97 -13.95
C ARG A 20 23.52 12.26 -15.20
N LEU A 21 23.60 12.94 -16.34
CA LEU A 21 24.14 12.38 -17.59
C LEU A 21 25.62 12.04 -17.44
N LEU A 22 26.44 12.95 -16.90
CA LEU A 22 27.86 12.71 -16.66
C LEU A 22 28.08 11.52 -15.73
N SER A 23 27.29 11.42 -14.66
CA SER A 23 27.33 10.29 -13.71
C SER A 23 27.04 8.95 -14.40
N LYS A 24 26.08 8.92 -15.34
CA LYS A 24 25.79 7.72 -16.16
C LYS A 24 26.93 7.38 -17.13
N ILE A 25 27.54 8.37 -17.77
CA ILE A 25 28.64 8.15 -18.74
C ILE A 25 29.90 7.64 -18.05
N THR A 26 30.24 8.23 -16.90
CA THR A 26 31.48 7.97 -16.17
C THR A 26 31.36 6.83 -15.15
N SER A 27 30.14 6.39 -14.85
CA SER A 27 29.81 5.48 -13.75
C SER A 27 30.26 5.99 -12.37
N VAL A 28 30.57 7.28 -12.24
CA VAL A 28 30.89 7.91 -10.94
C VAL A 28 29.61 8.51 -10.37
N PRO A 29 29.15 8.10 -9.18
CA PRO A 29 27.92 8.63 -8.59
C PRO A 29 28.09 10.09 -8.15
N VAL A 30 27.04 10.90 -8.32
CA VAL A 30 26.98 12.25 -7.74
C VAL A 30 26.84 12.14 -6.22
N PRO A 31 27.72 12.76 -5.41
CA PRO A 31 27.57 12.77 -3.96
C PRO A 31 26.20 13.37 -3.56
N PRO A 32 25.47 12.75 -2.62
CA PRO A 32 24.15 13.25 -2.22
C PRO A 32 24.15 14.69 -1.70
N ASN A 33 25.26 15.12 -1.07
CA ASN A 33 25.47 16.47 -0.54
C ASN A 33 26.17 17.43 -1.53
N LYS A 34 26.33 17.05 -2.80
CA LYS A 34 26.91 17.93 -3.81
C LYS A 34 26.00 19.15 -3.98
N ALA A 35 26.58 20.34 -3.89
CA ALA A 35 25.85 21.59 -4.06
C ALA A 35 25.05 21.60 -5.38
N ILE A 36 23.81 22.10 -5.31
CA ILE A 36 22.87 22.28 -6.43
C ILE A 36 22.33 20.98 -7.04
N VAL A 37 23.18 19.98 -7.28
CA VAL A 37 22.85 18.79 -8.09
C VAL A 37 22.80 17.49 -7.29
N GLY A 38 23.22 17.51 -6.02
CA GLY A 38 23.14 16.36 -5.13
C GLY A 38 21.70 16.06 -4.72
N GLN A 39 21.40 14.78 -4.47
CA GLN A 39 20.05 14.34 -4.10
C GLN A 39 19.49 15.05 -2.86
N ASN A 40 20.35 15.50 -1.94
CA ASN A 40 19.95 16.17 -0.71
C ASN A 40 19.91 17.71 -0.84
N ALA A 41 20.19 18.27 -2.02
CA ALA A 41 20.30 19.73 -2.21
C ALA A 41 18.99 20.47 -1.90
N PHE A 42 17.85 19.82 -2.12
CA PHE A 42 16.50 20.34 -1.87
C PHE A 42 15.67 19.41 -0.98
N ALA A 43 16.34 18.63 -0.12
CA ALA A 43 15.70 17.64 0.76
C ALA A 43 15.57 18.18 2.19
N HIS A 44 14.37 18.07 2.77
CA HIS A 44 14.05 18.59 4.10
C HIS A 44 13.49 17.51 5.02
N GLU A 45 14.23 17.18 6.09
CA GLU A 45 13.85 16.13 7.06
C GLU A 45 13.34 16.70 8.39
N ALA A 46 13.99 17.74 8.91
CA ALA A 46 13.65 18.31 10.20
C ALA A 46 12.27 18.96 10.16
N GLY A 47 11.39 18.64 11.11
CA GLY A 47 10.01 19.13 11.13
C GLY A 47 9.87 20.66 11.05
N ILE A 48 10.79 21.41 11.68
CA ILE A 48 10.81 22.88 11.58
C ILE A 48 11.20 23.39 10.18
N HIS A 49 12.07 22.67 9.47
CA HIS A 49 12.46 23.01 8.10
C HIS A 49 11.32 22.68 7.14
N GLN A 50 10.67 21.53 7.34
CA GLN A 50 9.49 21.13 6.57
C GLN A 50 8.36 22.15 6.70
N ASP A 51 8.03 22.57 7.93
CA ASP A 51 7.00 23.61 8.16
C ASP A 51 7.35 24.95 7.50
N GLY A 52 8.62 25.38 7.60
CA GLY A 52 9.07 26.62 6.97
C GLY A 52 9.00 26.57 5.45
N VAL A 53 9.46 25.48 4.82
CA VAL A 53 9.39 25.32 3.35
C VAL A 53 7.96 25.25 2.85
N LEU A 54 7.06 24.59 3.60
CA LEU A 54 5.63 24.53 3.24
C LEU A 54 4.95 25.89 3.29
N LYS A 55 5.33 26.78 4.23
CA LYS A 55 4.78 28.13 4.34
C LYS A 55 5.41 29.11 3.35
N ASN A 56 6.73 29.07 3.22
CA ASN A 56 7.50 29.87 2.29
C ASN A 56 8.81 29.14 1.95
N PRO A 57 8.94 28.56 0.75
CA PRO A 57 10.13 27.85 0.32
C PRO A 57 11.44 28.64 0.53
N LEU A 58 11.42 29.96 0.33
CA LEU A 58 12.58 30.84 0.49
C LEU A 58 13.16 30.87 1.92
N THR A 59 12.43 30.35 2.91
CA THR A 59 12.90 30.25 4.30
C THR A 59 14.13 29.34 4.43
N TYR A 60 14.18 28.27 3.64
CA TYR A 60 15.26 27.27 3.69
C TYR A 60 15.81 26.92 2.30
N GLU A 61 15.19 27.38 1.23
CA GLU A 61 15.64 27.20 -0.15
C GLU A 61 16.13 28.52 -0.72
N ILE A 62 17.45 28.66 -0.86
CA ILE A 62 18.07 29.87 -1.42
C ILE A 62 17.74 30.08 -2.91
N MET A 63 17.32 29.02 -3.60
CA MET A 63 16.89 29.01 -5.00
C MET A 63 15.80 27.96 -5.17
N LYS A 64 14.99 28.09 -6.23
CA LYS A 64 13.99 27.07 -6.53
C LYS A 64 14.66 25.85 -7.17
N PRO A 65 14.26 24.62 -6.83
CA PRO A 65 14.76 23.40 -7.48
C PRO A 65 14.64 23.47 -9.01
N GLU A 66 13.55 24.04 -9.51
CA GLU A 66 13.22 24.10 -10.94
C GLU A 66 14.15 25.05 -11.71
N ASP A 67 14.75 26.04 -11.04
CA ASP A 67 15.69 27.00 -11.65
C ASP A 67 17.01 26.32 -12.07
N VAL A 68 17.30 25.15 -11.48
CA VAL A 68 18.52 24.36 -11.74
C VAL A 68 18.24 23.00 -12.40
N GLY A 69 17.00 22.77 -12.84
CA GLY A 69 16.59 21.51 -13.48
C GLY A 69 16.34 20.35 -12.51
N PHE A 70 16.19 20.65 -11.22
CA PHE A 70 15.78 19.67 -10.23
C PHE A 70 14.24 19.57 -10.23
N PRO A 71 13.62 18.37 -10.17
CA PRO A 71 12.18 18.23 -10.41
C PRO A 71 11.29 18.98 -9.40
N SER A 72 11.65 18.91 -8.11
CA SER A 72 10.97 19.58 -7.01
C SER A 72 11.75 19.36 -5.71
N SER A 73 11.39 20.09 -4.65
CA SER A 73 11.83 19.82 -3.29
C SER A 73 11.33 18.45 -2.82
N GLN A 74 12.10 17.79 -1.96
CA GLN A 74 11.75 16.49 -1.39
C GLN A 74 11.52 16.59 0.12
N ILE A 75 10.37 16.14 0.58
CA ILE A 75 10.10 15.92 2.00
C ILE A 75 10.60 14.52 2.35
N VAL A 76 11.63 14.46 3.19
CA VAL A 76 12.18 13.18 3.66
C VAL A 76 11.55 12.88 5.02
N ILE A 77 10.97 11.68 5.15
CA ILE A 77 10.42 11.22 6.43
C ILE A 77 11.56 10.59 7.24
N GLY A 78 11.80 11.14 8.43
CA GLY A 78 12.78 10.65 9.39
C GLY A 78 12.30 10.83 10.83
N LYS A 79 13.20 10.59 11.80
CA LYS A 79 12.88 10.60 13.24
C LYS A 79 12.28 11.94 13.73
N HIS A 80 12.69 13.02 13.08
CA HIS A 80 12.30 14.39 13.42
C HIS A 80 11.18 14.96 12.53
N SER A 81 10.71 14.19 11.56
CA SER A 81 9.60 14.62 10.72
C SER A 81 8.31 14.62 11.55
N GLY A 82 7.46 15.62 11.32
CA GLY A 82 6.18 15.75 12.01
C GLY A 82 5.08 14.91 11.36
N ARG A 83 3.94 14.75 12.06
CA ARG A 83 2.75 14.08 11.50
C ARG A 83 2.25 14.72 10.20
N HIS A 84 2.38 16.04 10.08
CA HIS A 84 1.92 16.78 8.90
C HIS A 84 2.71 16.41 7.64
N ALA A 85 4.04 16.24 7.77
CA ALA A 85 4.89 15.77 6.68
C ALA A 85 4.55 14.33 6.27
N LEU A 86 4.29 13.46 7.26
CA LEU A 86 3.83 12.10 7.00
C LEU A 86 2.48 12.07 6.27
N MET A 87 1.50 12.89 6.69
CA MET A 87 0.20 12.99 6.01
C MET A 87 0.35 13.40 4.55
N LYS A 88 1.21 14.39 4.25
CA LYS A 88 1.47 14.81 2.88
C LYS A 88 2.12 13.69 2.06
N LYS A 89 3.10 12.99 2.63
CA LYS A 89 3.78 11.86 1.97
C LYS A 89 2.81 10.71 1.67
N ILE A 90 1.93 10.36 2.60
CA ILE A 90 0.89 9.34 2.40
C ILE A 90 -0.12 9.78 1.33
N ALA A 91 -0.46 11.07 1.28
CA ALA A 91 -1.31 11.62 0.22
C ALA A 91 -0.66 11.59 -1.16
N GLU A 92 0.67 11.70 -1.26
CA GLU A 92 1.42 11.52 -2.52
C GLU A 92 1.34 10.07 -3.03
N PHE A 93 1.25 9.09 -2.13
CA PHE A 93 0.95 7.69 -2.47
C PHE A 93 -0.52 7.46 -2.85
N GLY A 94 -1.36 8.50 -2.75
CA GLY A 94 -2.78 8.44 -3.08
C GLY A 94 -3.68 7.92 -1.96
N TYR A 95 -3.15 7.79 -0.73
CA TYR A 95 -3.90 7.33 0.43
C TYR A 95 -4.36 8.49 1.33
N GLU A 96 -5.51 8.33 1.98
CA GLU A 96 -6.02 9.27 2.98
C GLU A 96 -6.35 8.50 4.26
N LEU A 97 -5.77 8.96 5.38
CA LEU A 97 -5.88 8.30 6.69
C LEU A 97 -6.58 9.20 7.69
N SER A 98 -7.31 8.57 8.62
CA SER A 98 -7.82 9.23 9.81
C SER A 98 -6.69 9.70 10.75
N PRO A 99 -6.97 10.67 11.65
CA PRO A 99 -6.00 11.12 12.66
C PRO A 99 -5.43 9.99 13.53
N GLU A 100 -6.26 8.99 13.84
CA GLU A 100 -5.94 7.81 14.63
C GLU A 100 -4.98 6.87 13.87
N GLU A 101 -5.26 6.58 12.60
CA GLU A 101 -4.39 5.77 11.75
C GLU A 101 -3.03 6.46 11.53
N ILE A 102 -3.03 7.78 11.28
CA ILE A 102 -1.80 8.57 11.19
C ILE A 102 -0.97 8.47 12.47
N LYS A 103 -1.62 8.50 13.64
CA LYS A 103 -0.92 8.37 14.93
C LYS A 103 -0.23 7.01 15.05
N THR A 104 -0.90 5.93 14.63
CA THR A 104 -0.36 4.56 14.67
C THR A 104 0.82 4.41 13.71
N VAL A 105 0.63 4.77 12.43
CA VAL A 105 1.69 4.71 11.39
C VAL A 105 2.90 5.55 11.81
N TYR A 106 2.67 6.76 12.35
CA TYR A 106 3.72 7.64 12.84
C TYR A 106 4.56 7.02 13.96
N SER A 107 3.94 6.29 14.88
CA SER A 107 4.67 5.60 15.96
C SER A 107 5.63 4.55 15.40
N ARG A 108 5.17 3.76 14.43
CA ARG A 108 5.96 2.69 13.81
C ARG A 108 7.10 3.23 12.97
N ILE A 109 6.88 4.34 12.27
CA ILE A 109 7.93 5.05 11.54
C ILE A 109 9.02 5.54 12.49
N LYS A 110 8.67 6.04 13.68
CA LYS A 110 9.67 6.40 14.70
C LYS A 110 10.47 5.20 15.17
N ASP A 111 9.79 4.09 15.49
CA ASP A 111 10.46 2.86 15.92
C ASP A 111 11.42 2.33 14.84
N LEU A 112 11.05 2.47 13.57
CA LEU A 112 11.92 2.12 12.44
C LEU A 112 13.09 3.12 12.29
N ALA A 113 12.84 4.41 12.43
CA ALA A 113 13.86 5.47 12.34
C ALA A 113 14.95 5.31 13.42
N ASP A 114 14.59 4.78 14.59
CA ASP A 114 15.54 4.50 15.67
C ASP A 114 16.52 3.36 15.33
N ARG A 115 16.12 2.45 14.43
CA ARG A 115 16.91 1.26 14.04
C ARG A 115 17.57 1.43 12.68
N LYS A 116 16.99 2.25 11.80
CA LYS A 116 17.40 2.43 10.40
C LYS A 116 17.73 3.90 10.13
N LYS A 117 18.97 4.16 9.68
CA LYS A 117 19.46 5.53 9.41
C LYS A 117 18.67 6.29 8.34
N ARG A 118 18.05 5.59 7.39
CA ARG A 118 17.26 6.18 6.30
C ARG A 118 16.00 5.36 6.09
N ILE A 119 14.86 6.03 6.11
CA ILE A 119 13.56 5.48 5.77
C ILE A 119 13.32 5.77 4.28
N TYR A 120 12.97 4.73 3.54
CA TYR A 120 12.58 4.81 2.13
C TYR A 120 11.06 4.73 1.99
N ASP A 121 10.55 5.10 0.82
CA ASP A 121 9.11 5.11 0.55
C ASP A 121 8.50 3.71 0.71
N GLU A 122 9.24 2.67 0.32
CA GLU A 122 8.84 1.27 0.46
C GLU A 122 8.69 0.85 1.94
N ASP A 123 9.47 1.44 2.85
CA ASP A 123 9.31 1.18 4.29
C ASP A 123 8.01 1.80 4.83
N ILE A 124 7.65 2.99 4.34
CA ILE A 124 6.43 3.70 4.75
C ILE A 124 5.21 2.93 4.23
N GLU A 125 5.24 2.52 2.96
CA GLU A 125 4.19 1.68 2.37
C GLU A 125 4.08 0.35 3.11
N ALA A 126 5.19 -0.31 3.46
CA ALA A 126 5.15 -1.55 4.23
C ALA A 126 4.50 -1.37 5.61
N ILE A 127 4.81 -0.28 6.33
CA ILE A 127 4.18 0.04 7.62
C ILE A 127 2.69 0.33 7.44
N LEU A 128 2.33 1.08 6.39
CA LEU A 128 0.95 1.38 6.05
C LEU A 128 0.15 0.09 5.82
N PHE A 129 0.73 -0.84 5.07
CA PHE A 129 0.15 -2.15 4.82
C PHE A 129 0.03 -3.00 6.11
N ASP A 130 1.04 -2.98 6.97
CA ASP A 130 1.06 -3.76 8.20
C ASP A 130 0.00 -3.29 9.21
N GLU A 131 -0.06 -1.98 9.47
CA GLU A 131 -0.93 -1.42 10.52
C GLU A 131 -2.41 -1.36 10.09
N ILE A 132 -2.66 -0.94 8.85
CA ILE A 132 -4.03 -0.66 8.41
C ILE A 132 -4.67 -1.89 7.77
N LEU A 133 -3.93 -2.67 6.98
CA LEU A 133 -4.52 -3.83 6.31
C LEU A 133 -4.59 -5.09 7.18
N LYS A 134 -3.79 -5.25 8.24
CA LYS A 134 -3.89 -6.43 9.13
C LYS A 134 -4.88 -6.28 10.28
N THR A 135 -5.29 -5.05 10.63
CA THR A 135 -6.19 -4.85 11.76
C THR A 135 -7.60 -5.37 11.45
N LYS A 136 -8.02 -6.47 12.11
CA LYS A 136 -9.36 -7.07 11.93
C LYS A 136 -10.52 -6.22 12.44
N LYS A 137 -10.24 -5.18 13.23
CA LYS A 137 -11.24 -4.39 13.95
C LYS A 137 -12.21 -3.63 13.00
N GLU A 138 -11.85 -3.51 11.73
CA GLU A 138 -12.63 -2.83 10.69
C GLU A 138 -12.97 -3.74 9.50
N ASP A 139 -12.83 -5.07 9.66
CA ASP A 139 -13.20 -6.01 8.61
C ASP A 139 -14.72 -5.93 8.37
N ARG A 140 -15.09 -5.55 7.14
CA ARG A 140 -16.50 -5.44 6.72
C ARG A 140 -17.16 -6.80 6.61
N TYR A 141 -16.40 -7.80 6.16
CA TYR A 141 -16.86 -9.15 5.89
C TYR A 141 -16.26 -10.14 6.88
N GLU A 142 -17.11 -10.98 7.46
CA GLU A 142 -16.69 -12.07 8.34
C GLU A 142 -17.31 -13.38 7.86
N LEU A 143 -16.49 -14.42 7.76
CA LEU A 143 -16.97 -15.76 7.43
C LEU A 143 -17.56 -16.41 8.68
N ILE A 144 -18.86 -16.73 8.66
CA ILE A 144 -19.56 -17.36 9.78
C ILE A 144 -19.57 -18.87 9.64
N SER A 145 -19.92 -19.38 8.46
CA SER A 145 -19.90 -20.81 8.19
C SER A 145 -19.74 -21.11 6.71
N VAL A 146 -19.18 -22.29 6.44
CA VAL A 146 -19.05 -22.89 5.12
C VAL A 146 -19.50 -24.33 5.24
N ASN A 147 -20.43 -24.72 4.39
CA ASN A 147 -20.75 -26.11 4.12
C ASN A 147 -20.44 -26.36 2.65
N PHE A 148 -19.80 -27.48 2.34
CA PHE A 148 -19.55 -27.89 0.97
C PHE A 148 -19.80 -29.38 0.84
N SER A 149 -20.20 -29.78 -0.36
CA SER A 149 -20.43 -31.16 -0.74
C SER A 149 -19.95 -31.34 -2.16
N GLY A 150 -19.18 -32.38 -2.41
CA GLY A 150 -18.69 -32.72 -3.74
C GLY A 150 -18.27 -34.18 -3.79
N GLY A 151 -18.05 -34.67 -5.00
CA GLY A 151 -17.56 -36.02 -5.26
C GLY A 151 -17.21 -36.16 -6.74
N THR A 152 -16.63 -37.29 -7.13
CA THR A 152 -16.25 -37.54 -8.52
C THR A 152 -17.46 -37.46 -9.47
N ASP A 153 -18.64 -37.88 -9.00
CA ASP A 153 -19.88 -37.94 -9.79
C ASP A 153 -20.94 -36.94 -9.32
N MET A 154 -20.54 -35.92 -8.54
CA MET A 154 -21.46 -34.92 -8.00
C MET A 154 -20.91 -33.52 -8.22
N GLU A 155 -21.75 -32.62 -8.74
CA GLU A 155 -21.39 -31.22 -8.91
C GLU A 155 -20.99 -30.59 -7.56
N PRO A 156 -19.73 -30.12 -7.42
CA PRO A 156 -19.27 -29.49 -6.21
C PRO A 156 -20.10 -28.26 -5.88
N THR A 157 -20.75 -28.29 -4.72
CA THR A 157 -21.66 -27.26 -4.25
C THR A 157 -21.20 -26.75 -2.90
N ALA A 158 -21.27 -25.44 -2.71
CA ALA A 158 -20.99 -24.79 -1.43
C ALA A 158 -22.16 -23.90 -1.01
N THR A 159 -22.42 -23.85 0.29
CA THR A 159 -23.29 -22.89 0.96
C THR A 159 -22.51 -22.18 2.03
N ILE A 160 -22.49 -20.84 1.97
CA ILE A 160 -21.77 -20.00 2.91
C ILE A 160 -22.73 -19.09 3.66
N VAL A 161 -22.32 -18.73 4.88
CA VAL A 161 -22.91 -17.62 5.63
C VAL A 161 -21.79 -16.63 5.93
N ILE A 162 -21.96 -15.39 5.49
CA ILE A 162 -21.07 -14.28 5.84
C ILE A 162 -21.85 -13.25 6.65
N ARG A 163 -21.15 -12.51 7.49
CA ARG A 163 -21.65 -11.30 8.13
C ARG A 163 -21.04 -10.10 7.40
N GLU A 164 -21.89 -9.20 6.94
CA GLU A 164 -21.51 -7.93 6.33
C GLU A 164 -22.13 -6.80 7.16
N ASN A 165 -21.29 -5.93 7.74
CA ASN A 165 -21.75 -4.79 8.57
C ASN A 165 -22.78 -5.20 9.65
N GLY A 166 -22.58 -6.37 10.27
CA GLY A 166 -23.46 -6.90 11.31
C GLY A 166 -24.68 -7.70 10.81
N GLN A 167 -25.02 -7.65 9.52
CA GLN A 167 -26.11 -8.44 8.94
C GLN A 167 -25.59 -9.73 8.33
N THR A 168 -26.30 -10.84 8.54
CA THR A 168 -25.93 -12.12 7.95
C THR A 168 -26.51 -12.28 6.55
N LYS A 169 -25.68 -12.73 5.62
CA LYS A 169 -26.07 -13.11 4.25
C LYS A 169 -25.72 -14.57 4.03
N LYS A 170 -26.65 -15.30 3.42
CA LYS A 170 -26.48 -16.70 3.01
C LYS A 170 -26.48 -16.77 1.50
N SER A 171 -25.56 -17.56 0.95
CA SER A 171 -25.45 -17.77 -0.50
C SER A 171 -24.97 -19.18 -0.77
N SER A 172 -25.27 -19.69 -1.96
CA SER A 172 -24.77 -20.97 -2.45
C SER A 172 -24.36 -20.88 -3.91
N ALA A 173 -23.43 -21.73 -4.32
CA ALA A 173 -22.99 -21.82 -5.70
C ALA A 173 -22.44 -23.22 -6.01
N ILE A 174 -22.44 -23.53 -7.31
CA ILE A 174 -21.77 -24.69 -7.89
C ILE A 174 -20.46 -24.21 -8.52
N GLY A 175 -19.42 -25.03 -8.46
CA GLY A 175 -18.13 -24.74 -9.08
C GLY A 175 -17.41 -26.01 -9.52
N ASP A 176 -16.26 -25.85 -10.16
CA ASP A 176 -15.48 -26.97 -10.71
C ASP A 176 -14.84 -27.83 -9.61
N GLY A 177 -14.76 -27.28 -8.40
CA GLY A 177 -14.30 -27.94 -7.18
C GLY A 177 -14.87 -27.27 -5.94
N PRO A 178 -14.69 -27.85 -4.74
CA PRO A 178 -15.24 -27.28 -3.51
C PRO A 178 -14.70 -25.88 -3.20
N VAL A 179 -13.44 -25.61 -3.53
CA VAL A 179 -12.84 -24.27 -3.38
C VAL A 179 -13.48 -23.26 -4.33
N ASP A 180 -13.63 -23.60 -5.61
CA ASP A 180 -14.29 -22.74 -6.60
C ASP A 180 -15.76 -22.46 -6.24
N ALA A 181 -16.50 -23.50 -5.84
CA ALA A 181 -17.88 -23.36 -5.37
C ALA A 181 -17.99 -22.38 -4.19
N VAL A 182 -17.07 -22.46 -3.22
CA VAL A 182 -17.01 -21.51 -2.10
C VAL A 182 -16.71 -20.10 -2.57
N TYR A 183 -15.74 -19.90 -3.47
CA TYR A 183 -15.39 -18.56 -3.98
C TYR A 183 -16.56 -17.94 -4.73
N ARG A 184 -17.23 -18.69 -5.59
CA ARG A 184 -18.45 -18.24 -6.28
C ARG A 184 -19.57 -17.89 -5.29
N ALA A 185 -19.79 -18.71 -4.26
CA ALA A 185 -20.81 -18.44 -3.25
C ALA A 185 -20.51 -17.15 -2.46
N ILE A 186 -19.24 -16.90 -2.11
CA ILE A 186 -18.78 -15.67 -1.45
C ILE A 186 -19.01 -14.46 -2.37
N GLN A 187 -18.58 -14.54 -3.63
CA GLN A 187 -18.78 -13.45 -4.61
C GLN A 187 -20.26 -13.12 -4.80
N ASN A 188 -21.11 -14.14 -4.91
CA ASN A 188 -22.56 -13.98 -5.00
C ASN A 188 -23.17 -13.31 -3.76
N ALA A 189 -22.70 -13.66 -2.56
CA ALA A 189 -23.19 -13.03 -1.32
C ALA A 189 -22.79 -11.55 -1.21
N ILE A 190 -21.59 -11.22 -1.71
CA ILE A 190 -21.03 -9.87 -1.67
C ILE A 190 -21.54 -9.01 -2.81
N GLY A 191 -21.87 -9.61 -3.97
CA GLY A 191 -22.27 -8.91 -5.18
C GLY A 191 -21.09 -8.31 -5.95
N MET A 192 -19.87 -8.84 -5.77
CA MET A 192 -18.67 -8.37 -6.46
C MET A 192 -17.86 -9.54 -7.03
N ASN A 193 -17.30 -9.34 -8.23
CA ASN A 193 -16.44 -10.31 -8.90
C ASN A 193 -14.97 -9.93 -8.71
N PHE A 194 -14.21 -10.86 -8.15
CA PHE A 194 -12.77 -10.78 -7.91
C PHE A 194 -12.05 -11.77 -8.80
N GLU A 195 -10.97 -11.33 -9.43
CA GLU A 195 -10.07 -12.20 -10.18
C GLU A 195 -9.09 -12.87 -9.20
N LEU A 196 -9.01 -14.20 -9.22
CA LEU A 196 -8.01 -14.97 -8.48
C LEU A 196 -6.72 -15.02 -9.32
N VAL A 197 -5.71 -14.25 -8.91
CA VAL A 197 -4.43 -14.14 -9.62
C VAL A 197 -3.48 -15.25 -9.20
N ASP A 198 -3.43 -15.54 -7.91
CA ASP A 198 -2.55 -16.57 -7.34
C ASP A 198 -3.28 -17.34 -6.24
N TYR A 199 -2.99 -18.64 -6.16
CA TYR A 199 -3.50 -19.55 -5.14
C TYR A 199 -2.39 -20.53 -4.76
N SER A 200 -2.04 -20.56 -3.47
CA SER A 200 -1.01 -21.45 -2.93
C SER A 200 -1.49 -22.08 -1.63
N VAL A 201 -1.27 -23.39 -1.49
CA VAL A 201 -1.56 -24.16 -0.27
C VAL A 201 -0.28 -24.81 0.24
N LYS A 202 -0.04 -24.70 1.54
CA LYS A 202 1.09 -25.32 2.22
C LYS A 202 0.61 -26.03 3.48
N SER A 203 1.26 -27.13 3.85
CA SER A 203 1.07 -27.76 5.16
C SER A 203 1.96 -27.07 6.20
N ILE A 204 1.38 -26.65 7.32
CA ILE A 204 2.14 -26.03 8.43
C ILE A 204 2.88 -27.09 9.25
N SER A 205 2.25 -28.23 9.49
CA SER A 205 2.77 -29.34 10.28
C SER A 205 2.64 -30.66 9.52
N GLY A 206 3.40 -31.67 9.95
CA GLY A 206 3.20 -33.05 9.50
C GLY A 206 2.19 -33.78 10.39
N GLY A 207 1.57 -34.84 9.86
CA GLY A 207 0.53 -35.61 10.56
C GLY A 207 -0.83 -35.53 9.87
N THR A 208 -1.78 -36.35 10.30
CA THR A 208 -3.16 -36.35 9.76
C THR A 208 -4.00 -35.16 10.24
N ASP A 209 -3.47 -34.39 11.18
CA ASP A 209 -4.01 -33.14 11.73
C ASP A 209 -3.30 -31.90 11.19
N ALA A 210 -2.50 -32.05 10.12
CA ALA A 210 -1.79 -30.97 9.47
C ALA A 210 -2.73 -29.80 9.13
N GLN A 211 -2.37 -28.60 9.57
CA GLN A 211 -3.09 -27.40 9.17
C GLN A 211 -2.69 -26.99 7.76
N GLY A 212 -3.69 -26.73 6.91
CA GLY A 212 -3.51 -26.07 5.63
C GLY A 212 -3.37 -24.56 5.83
N ASP A 213 -2.25 -24.01 5.38
CA ASP A 213 -2.02 -22.58 5.18
C ASP A 213 -2.28 -22.24 3.72
N VAL A 214 -3.36 -21.50 3.49
CA VAL A 214 -3.76 -21.05 2.16
C VAL A 214 -3.45 -19.58 2.02
N SER A 215 -2.76 -19.23 0.93
CA SER A 215 -2.51 -17.86 0.50
C SER A 215 -3.15 -17.62 -0.86
N VAL A 216 -3.80 -16.48 -1.03
CA VAL A 216 -4.42 -16.05 -2.30
C VAL A 216 -4.00 -14.64 -2.64
N ILE A 217 -3.96 -14.31 -3.92
CA ILE A 217 -3.89 -12.93 -4.42
C ILE A 217 -5.16 -12.67 -5.23
N LEU A 218 -5.96 -11.71 -4.78
CA LEU A 218 -7.17 -11.28 -5.47
C LEU A 218 -6.96 -9.93 -6.12
N LYS A 219 -7.67 -9.69 -7.22
CA LYS A 219 -7.70 -8.43 -7.95
C LYS A 219 -9.14 -7.98 -8.21
N LEU A 220 -9.39 -6.69 -8.01
CA LEU A 220 -10.63 -5.99 -8.33
C LEU A 220 -10.28 -4.68 -9.05
N GLY A 221 -10.44 -4.65 -10.37
CA GLY A 221 -9.94 -3.53 -11.19
C GLY A 221 -8.42 -3.40 -11.05
N ASP A 222 -7.93 -2.21 -10.68
CA ASP A 222 -6.49 -1.94 -10.49
C ASP A 222 -5.98 -2.21 -9.07
N ILE A 223 -6.83 -2.73 -8.19
CA ILE A 223 -6.45 -3.03 -6.81
C ILE A 223 -6.26 -4.53 -6.67
N SER A 224 -5.08 -4.94 -6.22
CA SER A 224 -4.80 -6.31 -5.81
C SER A 224 -4.42 -6.37 -4.33
N ALA A 225 -4.82 -7.45 -3.65
CA ALA A 225 -4.37 -7.73 -2.29
C ALA A 225 -4.19 -9.22 -2.07
N ASN A 226 -3.22 -9.55 -1.21
CA ASN A 226 -3.04 -10.91 -0.72
C ASN A 226 -3.96 -11.20 0.47
N GLY A 227 -4.38 -12.45 0.64
CA GLY A 227 -5.11 -12.93 1.81
C GLY A 227 -4.57 -14.27 2.27
N THR A 228 -4.64 -14.53 3.56
CA THR A 228 -4.15 -15.78 4.16
C THR A 228 -5.21 -16.39 5.05
N GLY A 229 -5.27 -17.72 5.08
CA GLY A 229 -6.24 -18.46 5.86
C GLY A 229 -5.65 -19.78 6.33
N VAL A 230 -5.80 -20.06 7.63
CA VAL A 230 -5.31 -21.29 8.25
C VAL A 230 -6.48 -22.09 8.81
N SER A 231 -6.49 -23.38 8.51
CA SER A 231 -7.47 -24.33 9.01
C SER A 231 -6.97 -25.76 8.82
N THR A 232 -7.46 -26.72 9.61
CA THR A 232 -7.25 -28.16 9.34
C THR A 232 -7.97 -28.64 8.09
N ASP A 233 -8.97 -27.88 7.63
CA ASP A 233 -9.69 -28.11 6.38
C ASP A 233 -9.26 -27.09 5.31
N ILE A 234 -8.71 -27.59 4.19
CA ILE A 234 -8.15 -26.75 3.11
C ILE A 234 -9.23 -25.87 2.45
N VAL A 235 -10.48 -26.34 2.36
CA VAL A 235 -11.59 -25.57 1.77
C VAL A 235 -11.96 -24.41 2.70
N VAL A 236 -12.04 -24.67 4.01
CA VAL A 236 -12.27 -23.62 5.01
C VAL A 236 -11.10 -22.64 5.08
N ALA A 237 -9.85 -23.11 5.01
CA ALA A 237 -8.66 -22.26 4.95
C ALA A 237 -8.71 -21.36 3.71
N SER A 238 -9.08 -21.92 2.56
CA SER A 238 -9.26 -21.19 1.31
C SER A 238 -10.33 -20.10 1.42
N ALA A 239 -11.47 -20.40 2.04
CA ALA A 239 -12.55 -19.43 2.28
C ALA A 239 -12.08 -18.25 3.15
N LYS A 240 -11.36 -18.55 4.24
CA LYS A 240 -10.79 -17.54 5.15
C LYS A 240 -9.78 -16.65 4.42
N ALA A 241 -8.90 -17.24 3.62
CA ALA A 241 -7.91 -16.50 2.83
C ALA A 241 -8.58 -15.53 1.85
N PHE A 242 -9.63 -15.98 1.18
CA PHE A 242 -10.40 -15.18 0.23
C PHE A 242 -11.09 -13.99 0.89
N ILE A 243 -11.80 -14.20 2.00
CA ILE A 243 -12.42 -13.12 2.80
C ILE A 243 -11.36 -12.14 3.31
N SER A 244 -10.20 -12.64 3.75
CA SER A 244 -9.08 -11.80 4.18
C SER A 244 -8.59 -10.89 3.06
N ALA A 245 -8.40 -11.41 1.84
CA ALA A 245 -8.01 -10.61 0.68
C ALA A 245 -9.08 -9.58 0.32
N ILE A 246 -10.36 -9.95 0.33
CA ILE A 246 -11.48 -9.02 0.06
C ILE A 246 -11.50 -7.87 1.06
N ASN A 247 -11.37 -8.15 2.36
CA ASN A 247 -11.31 -7.09 3.38
C ASN A 247 -10.14 -6.14 3.16
N ARG A 248 -8.98 -6.66 2.72
CA ARG A 248 -7.83 -5.81 2.37
C ARG A 248 -8.10 -4.96 1.14
N ILE A 249 -8.72 -5.52 0.09
CA ILE A 249 -9.16 -4.74 -1.08
C ILE A 249 -10.16 -3.65 -0.66
N ASP A 250 -11.14 -3.95 0.21
CA ASP A 250 -12.12 -2.97 0.70
C ASP A 250 -11.44 -1.82 1.46
N LYS A 251 -10.45 -2.12 2.31
CA LYS A 251 -9.65 -1.11 3.01
C LYS A 251 -8.82 -0.27 2.04
N ILE A 252 -8.02 -0.88 1.16
CA ILE A 252 -7.22 -0.15 0.15
C ILE A 252 -8.12 0.76 -0.69
N SER A 253 -9.30 0.27 -1.07
CA SER A 253 -10.28 1.03 -1.85
C SER A 253 -10.85 2.23 -1.10
N LYS A 254 -11.03 2.14 0.22
CA LYS A 254 -11.48 3.26 1.06
C LYS A 254 -10.40 4.33 1.22
N LEU A 255 -9.13 3.90 1.30
CA LEU A 255 -8.00 4.81 1.49
C LEU A 255 -7.60 5.52 0.20
N LYS A 256 -7.78 4.91 -0.98
CA LYS A 256 -7.43 5.55 -2.26
C LYS A 256 -8.38 6.72 -2.59
N LYS A 257 -7.81 7.87 -2.98
CA LYS A 257 -8.55 9.09 -3.40
C LYS A 257 -9.43 8.96 -4.66
N ASN A 258 -9.53 7.79 -5.30
CA ASN A 258 -10.02 7.69 -6.68
C ASN A 258 -11.56 7.61 -6.80
N PRO A 259 -12.25 8.58 -7.42
CA PRO A 259 -13.72 8.64 -7.52
C PRO A 259 -14.38 7.54 -8.38
N GLU A 260 -13.68 6.94 -9.36
CA GLU A 260 -14.27 5.90 -10.23
C GLU A 260 -14.65 4.60 -9.48
N ILE A 261 -13.99 4.32 -8.35
CA ILE A 261 -14.33 3.16 -7.49
C ILE A 261 -15.55 3.48 -6.61
N LYS A 262 -15.81 4.77 -6.31
CA LYS A 262 -17.05 5.18 -5.64
C LYS A 262 -18.27 5.02 -6.55
N GLU A 263 -18.14 5.22 -7.87
CA GLU A 263 -19.26 5.04 -8.82
C GLU A 263 -19.65 3.59 -9.03
N LYS A 264 -18.69 2.65 -9.02
CA LYS A 264 -19.00 1.20 -9.01
C LYS A 264 -19.71 0.71 -7.73
N ARG A 265 -19.90 1.56 -6.71
CA ARG A 265 -20.71 1.27 -5.51
C ARG A 265 -22.20 1.55 -5.69
N ALA A 266 -22.60 2.26 -6.75
CA ALA A 266 -23.96 2.74 -6.95
C ALA A 266 -24.78 1.94 -7.97
N LEU A 267 -24.23 0.86 -8.51
CA LEU A 267 -24.89 -0.10 -9.40
C LEU A 267 -24.89 -1.49 -8.78
#